data_AF-S7WMI0-F1
#
_entry.id   AF-S7WMI0-F1
#
_cell.length_a   1.000
_cell.length_b   1.000
_cell.length_c   1.000
_cell.angle_alpha   90.00
_cell.angle_beta   90.00
_cell.angle_gamma   90.00
#
_symmetry.space_group_name_H-M   'P 1'
#
loop_
_entity.id
_entity.type
_entity.pdbx_description
1 polymer ?
#
loop_
_entity_poly.entity_id
_entity_poly.type
_entity_poly.pdbx_seq_one_letter_code
_entity_poly.pdbx_strand_id
1 'polypeptide(L)' 'MTPKGHVHFKTDNTGLYEYTFELFENRDDIVIFKNTRDFYQSEWKDDHHGIMTRYEKMFMEKGETIKYIEFGFK' A
#
# COMPACT_ATOMS: atom_id res chain seq x y z
N MET A 1 1.06 -11.02 20.28
CA MET A 1 0.73 -10.98 18.84
C MET A 1 1.27 -12.25 18.20
N THR A 2 0.54 -12.87 17.29
CA THR A 2 1.01 -14.07 16.58
C THR A 2 2.26 -13.72 15.77
N PRO A 3 3.29 -14.60 15.70
CA PRO A 3 4.60 -14.33 15.08
C PRO A 3 4.59 -14.14 13.54
N LYS A 4 3.42 -13.83 12.93
CA LYS A 4 3.19 -13.69 11.49
C LYS A 4 2.07 -12.68 11.16
N GLY A 5 1.92 -11.63 11.96
CA GLY A 5 0.89 -10.61 11.72
C GLY A 5 1.27 -9.69 10.56
N HIS A 6 0.50 -9.73 9.47
CA HIS A 6 0.63 -8.77 8.36
C HIS A 6 -0.48 -7.72 8.49
N VAL A 7 -0.09 -6.44 8.44
CA VAL A 7 -1.00 -5.29 8.41
C VAL A 7 -0.92 -4.64 7.04
N HIS A 8 -2.08 -4.53 6.40
CA HIS A 8 -2.25 -3.94 5.08
C HIS A 8 -2.85 -2.53 5.22
N PHE A 9 -2.01 -1.50 5.08
CA PHE A 9 -2.42 -0.10 5.20
C PHE A 9 -2.59 0.52 3.82
N LYS A 10 -3.80 1.01 3.51
CA LYS A 10 -4.14 1.68 2.24
C LYS A 10 -4.67 3.08 2.54
N THR A 11 -4.14 4.08 1.85
CA THR A 11 -4.62 5.47 1.96
C THR A 11 -4.43 6.22 0.64
N ASP A 12 -5.42 7.03 0.27
CA ASP A 12 -5.36 7.99 -0.83
C ASP A 12 -4.61 9.27 -0.44
N ASN A 13 -4.51 9.57 0.85
CA ASN A 13 -3.89 10.79 1.36
C ASN A 13 -2.36 10.66 1.40
N THR A 14 -1.68 11.47 0.57
CA THR A 14 -0.21 11.50 0.50
C THR A 14 0.44 11.88 1.83
N GLY A 15 -0.07 12.91 2.52
CA GLY A 15 0.54 13.37 3.78
C GLY A 15 0.42 12.33 4.90
N LEU A 16 -0.71 11.61 4.97
CA LEU A 16 -0.88 10.52 5.92
C LEU A 16 0.09 9.36 5.61
N TYR A 17 0.28 9.04 4.34
CA TYR A 17 1.22 8.01 3.92
C TYR A 17 2.66 8.38 4.31
N GLU A 18 3.12 9.59 3.98
CA GLU A 18 4.49 10.03 4.26
C GLU A 18 4.76 10.05 5.77
N TYR A 19 3.85 10.64 6.55
CA TYR A 19 3.95 10.61 8.01
C TYR A 19 4.03 9.19 8.58
N THR A 20 3.19 8.29 8.07
CA THR A 20 3.17 6.89 8.53
C THR A 20 4.45 6.15 8.15
N PHE A 21 4.97 6.39 6.93
CA PHE A 21 6.21 5.80 6.45
C PHE A 21 7.41 6.27 7.28
N GLU A 22 7.55 7.59 7.51
CA GLU A 22 8.59 8.15 8.36
C GLU A 22 8.50 7.61 9.80
N LEU A 23 7.28 7.50 10.35
CA LEU A 23 7.08 6.92 11.68
C LEU A 23 7.56 5.47 11.75
N PHE A 24 7.31 4.67 10.70
CA PHE A 24 7.73 3.28 10.66
C PHE A 24 9.24 3.12 10.48
N GLU A 25 9.89 3.98 9.70
CA GLU A 25 11.37 3.98 9.58
C GLU A 25 12.07 4.30 10.91
N ASN A 26 11.44 5.10 11.77
CA ASN A 26 11.96 5.43 13.09
C ASN A 26 11.63 4.39 14.18
N ARG A 27 11.01 3.25 13.82
CA ARG A 27 10.57 2.23 14.76
C ARG A 27 11.31 0.91 14.55
N ASP A 28 12.07 0.49 15.55
CA ASP A 28 12.80 -0.77 15.52
C ASP A 28 11.92 -2.03 15.60
N ASP A 29 10.67 -1.89 16.07
CA ASP A 29 9.72 -3.00 16.23
C ASP A 29 8.91 -3.30 14.96
N ILE A 30 9.04 -2.48 13.92
CA ILE A 30 8.29 -2.62 12.66
C ILE A 30 9.20 -3.12 11.54
N VAL A 31 8.64 -3.96 10.68
CA VAL A 31 9.24 -4.39 9.40
C VAL A 31 8.30 -4.05 8.27
N ILE A 32 8.74 -3.20 7.34
CA ILE A 32 8.00 -2.89 6.11
C ILE A 32 8.32 -3.97 5.09
N PHE A 33 7.30 -4.73 4.67
CA PHE A 33 7.43 -5.77 3.64
C PHE A 33 7.21 -5.22 2.24
N LYS A 34 6.23 -4.32 2.07
CA LYS A 34 5.89 -3.70 0.80
C LYS A 34 5.49 -2.26 1.04
N ASN A 35 5.85 -1.36 0.14
CA ASN A 35 5.26 -0.03 0.09
C ASN A 35 5.20 0.44 -1.36
N THR A 36 4.16 1.20 -1.69
CA THR A 36 4.03 1.86 -3.00
C THR A 36 3.22 3.13 -2.86
N ARG A 37 3.64 4.17 -3.58
CA ARG A 37 2.90 5.43 -3.70
C ARG A 37 1.82 5.37 -4.78
N ASP A 38 1.87 4.34 -5.63
CA ASP A 38 0.89 4.08 -6.67
C ASP A 38 0.59 2.58 -6.70
N PHE A 39 -0.41 2.18 -5.92
CA PHE A 39 -0.86 0.80 -5.84
C PHE A 39 -1.35 0.28 -7.20
N TYR A 40 -1.95 1.14 -8.03
CA TYR A 40 -2.52 0.76 -9.31
C TYR A 40 -1.50 0.69 -10.46
N GLN A 41 -0.32 1.30 -10.30
CA GLN A 41 0.82 1.13 -11.21
C GLN A 41 1.87 0.15 -10.69
N SER A 42 1.75 -0.33 -9.45
CA SER A 42 2.71 -1.28 -8.88
C SER A 42 2.55 -2.69 -9.45
N GLU A 43 3.65 -3.45 -9.45
CA GLU A 43 3.70 -4.88 -9.85
C GLU A 43 2.71 -5.77 -9.08
N TRP A 44 2.18 -5.29 -7.95
CA TRP A 44 1.18 -5.97 -7.12
C TRP A 44 -0.24 -5.93 -7.72
N LYS A 45 -0.46 -5.12 -8.76
CA LYS A 45 -1.74 -5.12 -9.49
C LYS A 45 -1.96 -6.42 -10.24
N ASP A 46 -0.89 -7.08 -10.69
CA ASP A 46 -0.97 -8.28 -11.52
C ASP A 46 -1.37 -9.55 -10.74
N ASP A 47 -1.32 -9.52 -9.41
CA ASP A 47 -1.86 -10.57 -8.54
C ASP A 47 -3.39 -10.74 -8.73
N HIS A 48 -4.05 -9.79 -9.40
CA HIS A 48 -5.49 -9.81 -9.72
C HIS A 48 -5.86 -10.39 -11.09
N HIS A 49 -4.99 -11.18 -11.74
CA HIS A 49 -5.35 -12.04 -12.88
C HIS A 49 -6.05 -11.32 -14.06
N GLY A 50 -5.48 -10.22 -14.57
CA GLY A 50 -5.65 -9.78 -15.97
C GLY A 50 -7.07 -9.44 -16.49
N ILE A 51 -8.13 -9.49 -15.68
CA ILE A 51 -9.48 -9.10 -16.09
C ILE A 51 -9.70 -7.65 -15.69
N MET A 52 -9.33 -6.74 -16.61
CA MET A 52 -9.55 -5.31 -16.42
C MET A 52 -11.06 -4.99 -16.44
N THR A 53 -11.61 -4.62 -15.29
CA THR A 53 -13.05 -4.29 -15.20
C THR A 53 -13.31 -2.81 -15.48
N ARG A 54 -14.55 -2.43 -15.78
CA ARG A 54 -14.97 -1.03 -16.03
C ARG A 54 -14.57 -0.07 -14.90
N TYR A 55 -14.41 -0.58 -13.68
CA TYR A 55 -13.99 0.19 -12.52
C TYR A 55 -12.52 0.62 -12.62
N GLU A 56 -11.59 -0.25 -13.01
CA GLU A 56 -10.16 0.12 -13.11
C GLU A 56 -9.91 1.24 -14.11
N LYS A 57 -10.65 1.29 -15.21
CA LYS A 57 -10.58 2.38 -16.19
C LYS A 57 -11.07 3.71 -15.60
N MET A 58 -12.18 3.68 -14.85
CA MET A 58 -12.71 4.86 -14.14
C MET A 58 -11.79 5.36 -13.02
N PHE A 59 -11.03 4.48 -12.37
CA PHE A 59 -10.08 4.87 -11.32
C PHE A 59 -8.77 5.43 -11.87
N MET A 60 -8.28 4.93 -13.01
CA MET A 60 -7.13 5.54 -13.72
C MET A 60 -7.42 6.98 -14.17
N GLU A 61 -8.65 7.28 -14.58
CA GLU A 61 -9.07 8.64 -14.99
C GLU A 61 -9.21 9.62 -13.81
N LYS A 62 -9.31 9.14 -12.57
CA LYS A 62 -9.49 10.00 -11.39
C LYS A 62 -8.21 10.56 -10.79
N GLY A 63 -7.03 10.10 -11.23
CA GLY A 63 -5.73 10.63 -10.78
C GLY A 63 -5.40 10.45 -9.29
N GLU A 64 -6.28 9.82 -8.52
CA GLU A 64 -6.10 9.56 -7.10
C GLU A 64 -5.28 8.27 -6.93
N THR A 65 -3.97 8.45 -6.73
CA THR A 65 -3.05 7.34 -6.47
C THR A 65 -3.29 6.81 -5.06
N ILE A 66 -3.67 5.55 -4.92
CA ILE A 66 -3.73 4.91 -3.61
C ILE A 66 -2.30 4.52 -3.22
N LYS A 67 -1.89 4.96 -2.04
CA LYS A 67 -0.65 4.56 -1.40
C LYS A 67 -0.91 3.36 -0.52
N TYR A 68 0.07 2.47 -0.46
CA TYR A 68 -0.04 1.20 0.23
C TYR A 68 1.24 0.91 1.01
N ILE A 69 1.08 0.39 2.23
CA ILE A 69 2.16 -0.14 3.07
C ILE A 69 1.70 -1.48 3.64
N GLU A 70 2.51 -2.51 3.45
CA GLU A 70 2.40 -3.79 4.14
C GLU A 70 3.51 -3.86 5.18
N PHE A 71 3.16 -4.03 6.44
CA PHE A 71 4.13 -4.13 7.52
C PHE A 71 3.73 -5.17 8.56
N GLY A 72 4.68 -5.58 9.38
CA GLY A 72 4.47 -6.46 10.52
C GLY A 72 5.32 -6.03 11.71
N PHE A 73 5.01 -6.59 12.87
CA PHE A 73 5.77 -6.40 14.10
C PHE A 73 6.79 -7.53 14.27
N LYS A 74 7.98 -7.19 14.77
CA LYS A 74 9.02 -8.17 15.15
C LYS A 74 8.60 -8.98 16.38
#